data_AF-A0A3M1ZYV5-F1
#
_entry.id   AF-A0A3M1ZYV5-F1
#
_cell.length_a   1.000
_cell.length_b   1.000
_cell.length_c   1.000
_cell.angle_alpha   90.00
_cell.angle_beta   90.00
_cell.angle_gamma   90.00
#
_symmetry.space_group_name_H-M   'P 1'
#
loop_
_entity.id
_entity.type
_entity.pdbx_description
1 polymer ?
#
loop_
_entity_poly.entity_id
_entity_poly.type
_entity_poly.pdbx_seq_one_letter_code
_entity_poly.pdbx_strand_id
1 'polypeptide(L)'
;FRAFGIAFLAVVATASLVMRNPPGTRLGDEPRVQARGVWADPRFRLLYLAMFAGLAAGFTVNANLKELSPLGASALGVTAVALFAVGNAAGRIAWGILFDRFGGPRTVPANLAAQAVLLVAAPWLGRTGAGFLGLAGFAGFCYGGVLVLYASSVAQIWGAEKVGPIYGWLFSANIPAALAPLGAGFLFDRTGSFGPALGALAVLLLAAAWAAARLPARAAACP
;
A
#
# COMPACT_ATOMS: atom_id res chain seq x y z
N PHE A 1 18.51 -16.93 5.26
CA PHE A 1 17.12 -17.15 4.78
C PHE A 1 16.40 -18.32 5.45
N ARG A 2 16.96 -19.54 5.53
CA ARG A 2 16.27 -20.71 6.14
C ARG A 2 15.80 -20.50 7.59
N ALA A 3 16.65 -19.98 8.47
CA ALA A 3 16.31 -19.73 9.88
C ALA A 3 15.16 -18.72 10.04
N PHE A 4 15.20 -17.60 9.30
CA PHE A 4 14.11 -16.62 9.26
C PHE A 4 12.81 -17.21 8.71
N GLY A 5 12.89 -18.07 7.69
CA GLY A 5 11.72 -18.77 7.14
C GLY A 5 11.07 -19.70 8.16
N ILE A 6 11.87 -20.50 8.89
CA ILE A 6 11.38 -21.39 9.95
C ILE A 6 10.76 -20.57 11.10
N ALA A 7 11.43 -19.50 11.54
CA ALA A 7 10.91 -18.64 12.58
C ALA A 7 9.57 -18.00 12.16
N PHE A 8 9.47 -17.51 10.92
CA PHE A 8 8.23 -16.96 10.38
C PHE A 8 7.11 -18.01 10.34
N LEU A 9 7.40 -19.22 9.87
CA LEU A 9 6.44 -20.34 9.85
C LEU A 9 5.94 -20.67 11.27
N ALA A 10 6.84 -20.76 12.25
CA ALA A 10 6.49 -21.07 13.63
C ALA A 10 5.58 -19.99 14.25
N VAL A 11 5.88 -18.71 14.01
CA VAL A 11 5.06 -17.59 14.48
C VAL A 11 3.68 -17.60 13.83
N VAL A 12 3.60 -17.78 12.52
CA VAL A 12 2.30 -17.82 11.81
C VAL A 12 1.47 -19.03 12.25
N ALA A 13 2.09 -20.20 12.39
CA ALA A 13 1.40 -21.40 12.84
C ALA A 13 0.84 -21.24 14.27
N THR A 14 1.66 -20.74 15.21
CA THR A 14 1.21 -20.52 16.58
C THR A 14 0.14 -19.44 16.69
N ALA A 15 0.26 -18.33 15.96
CA ALA A 15 -0.78 -17.29 15.90
C ALA A 15 -2.10 -17.82 15.32
N SER A 16 -2.04 -18.71 14.32
CA SER A 16 -3.22 -19.32 13.71
C SER A 16 -3.97 -20.24 14.68
N LEU A 17 -3.29 -20.88 15.63
CA LEU A 17 -3.93 -21.71 16.67
C LEU A 17 -4.81 -20.89 17.63
N VAL A 18 -4.59 -19.57 17.72
CA VAL A 18 -5.36 -18.66 18.58
C VAL A 18 -6.56 -18.06 17.82
N MET A 19 -6.61 -18.17 16.49
CA MET A 19 -7.73 -17.67 15.70
C MET A 19 -9.01 -18.46 16.00
N ARG A 20 -10.05 -17.74 16.39
CA ARG A 20 -11.41 -18.27 16.54
C ARG A 20 -12.32 -17.57 15.55
N ASN A 21 -13.11 -18.35 14.83
CA ASN A 21 -14.16 -17.80 13.99
C ASN A 21 -15.18 -17.07 14.86
N PRO A 22 -15.68 -15.89 14.42
CA PRO A 22 -16.75 -15.21 15.12
C PRO A 22 -18.00 -16.11 15.20
N PRO A 23 -18.78 -16.01 16.30
CA PRO A 23 -20.00 -16.79 16.47
C PRO A 23 -20.96 -16.53 15.30
N GLY A 24 -21.52 -17.59 14.72
CA GLY A 24 -22.40 -17.51 13.55
C GLY A 24 -21.73 -17.76 12.19
N THR A 25 -20.40 -18.00 12.15
CA THR A 25 -19.70 -18.36 10.92
C THR A 25 -20.18 -19.71 10.39
N ARG A 26 -20.82 -19.71 9.20
CA ARG A 26 -21.19 -20.94 8.47
C ARG A 26 -20.14 -21.24 7.41
N LEU A 27 -19.40 -22.33 7.59
CA LEU A 27 -18.44 -22.81 6.60
C LEU A 27 -19.20 -23.25 5.33
N GLY A 28 -18.90 -22.62 4.18
CA GLY A 28 -19.51 -22.93 2.88
C GLY A 28 -20.52 -21.90 2.34
N ASP A 29 -20.95 -20.94 3.16
CA ASP A 29 -21.90 -19.88 2.78
C ASP A 29 -21.18 -18.62 2.26
N GLU A 30 -20.16 -18.79 1.40
CA GLU A 30 -19.45 -17.64 0.84
C GLU A 30 -20.40 -16.85 -0.07
N PRO A 31 -20.55 -15.52 0.15
CA PRO A 31 -21.38 -14.69 -0.71
C PRO A 31 -20.91 -14.82 -2.16
N ARG A 32 -21.79 -15.30 -3.05
CA ARG A 32 -21.50 -15.32 -4.48
C ARG A 32 -21.43 -13.89 -5.00
N VAL A 33 -20.22 -13.34 -5.08
CA VAL A 33 -19.96 -12.02 -5.65
C VAL A 33 -19.70 -12.17 -7.15
N GLN A 34 -20.61 -11.65 -7.97
CA GLN A 34 -20.44 -11.67 -9.42
C GLN A 34 -19.39 -10.63 -9.84
N ALA A 35 -18.29 -11.09 -10.46
CA ALA A 35 -17.16 -10.23 -10.83
C ALA A 35 -17.57 -9.02 -11.69
N ARG A 36 -18.46 -9.20 -12.67
CA ARG A 36 -18.95 -8.09 -13.51
C ARG A 36 -19.59 -6.97 -12.69
N GLY A 37 -20.36 -7.30 -11.66
CA GLY A 37 -20.98 -6.30 -10.78
C GLY A 37 -19.95 -5.51 -9.96
N VAL A 38 -18.87 -6.17 -9.53
CA VAL A 38 -17.77 -5.53 -8.81
C VAL A 38 -17.04 -4.52 -9.69
N TRP A 39 -16.66 -4.93 -10.90
CA TRP A 39 -15.93 -4.06 -11.84
C TRP A 39 -16.80 -2.91 -12.39
N ALA A 40 -18.12 -3.08 -12.45
CA ALA A 40 -19.05 -2.02 -12.82
C ALA A 40 -19.19 -0.96 -11.70
N ASP A 41 -19.03 -1.35 -10.43
CA ASP A 41 -19.16 -0.45 -9.28
C ASP A 41 -18.11 0.68 -9.34
N PRO A 42 -18.53 1.96 -9.40
CA PRO A 42 -17.60 3.08 -9.43
C PRO A 42 -16.71 3.14 -8.18
N ARG A 43 -17.21 2.71 -7.02
CA ARG A 43 -16.46 2.70 -5.75
C ARG A 43 -15.29 1.72 -5.83
N PHE A 44 -15.53 0.56 -6.45
CA PHE A 44 -14.48 -0.44 -6.65
C PHE A 44 -13.39 0.10 -7.59
N ARG A 45 -13.77 0.70 -8.72
CA ARG A 45 -12.81 1.28 -9.67
C ARG A 45 -11.96 2.40 -9.07
N LEU A 46 -12.57 3.25 -8.24
CA LEU A 46 -11.85 4.30 -7.50
C LEU A 46 -10.84 3.71 -6.51
N LEU A 47 -11.27 2.72 -5.70
CA LEU A 47 -10.38 2.00 -4.78
C LEU A 47 -9.27 1.24 -5.52
N TYR A 48 -9.57 0.65 -6.68
CA TYR A 48 -8.60 -0.06 -7.49
C TYR A 48 -7.52 0.87 -8.01
N LEU A 49 -7.90 2.02 -8.57
CA LEU A 49 -6.97 3.05 -9.01
C LEU A 49 -6.10 3.57 -7.85
N ALA A 50 -6.72 3.82 -6.70
CA ALA A 50 -6.03 4.24 -5.49
C ALA A 50 -5.00 3.19 -5.03
N MET A 51 -5.38 1.91 -4.98
CA MET A 51 -4.50 0.82 -4.58
C MET A 51 -3.35 0.67 -5.57
N PHE A 52 -3.64 0.68 -6.87
CA PHE A 52 -2.64 0.66 -7.92
C PHE A 52 -1.63 1.80 -7.76
N ALA A 53 -2.08 3.04 -7.58
CA ALA A 53 -1.19 4.19 -7.42
C ALA A 53 -0.29 4.06 -6.18
N GLY A 54 -0.85 3.67 -5.04
CA GLY A 54 -0.09 3.44 -3.80
C GLY A 54 0.91 2.29 -3.91
N LEU A 55 0.53 1.18 -4.55
CA LEU A 55 1.42 0.05 -4.81
C LEU A 55 2.53 0.43 -5.78
N ALA A 56 2.22 1.11 -6.89
CA ALA A 56 3.19 1.53 -7.89
C ALA A 56 4.28 2.43 -7.28
N ALA A 57 3.88 3.39 -6.45
CA ALA A 57 4.80 4.24 -5.69
C ALA A 57 5.65 3.44 -4.71
N GLY A 58 5.03 2.62 -3.87
CA GLY A 58 5.73 1.80 -2.88
C GLY A 58 6.71 0.81 -3.49
N PHE A 59 6.31 0.12 -4.56
CA PHE A 59 7.17 -0.80 -5.31
C PHE A 59 8.34 -0.07 -5.94
N THR A 60 8.10 1.09 -6.57
CA THR A 60 9.17 1.87 -7.21
C THR A 60 10.23 2.30 -6.20
N VAL A 61 9.81 2.82 -5.04
CA VAL A 61 10.73 3.22 -3.97
C VAL A 61 11.46 2.00 -3.40
N ASN A 62 10.75 0.92 -3.09
CA ASN A 62 11.36 -0.27 -2.47
C ASN A 62 12.33 -1.01 -3.42
N ALA A 63 11.97 -1.18 -4.69
CA ALA A 63 12.79 -1.88 -5.66
C ALA A 63 14.07 -1.10 -6.01
N ASN A 64 13.99 0.23 -6.09
CA ASN A 64 15.11 1.10 -6.46
C ASN A 64 15.80 1.72 -5.23
N LEU A 65 15.42 1.33 -4.01
CA LEU A 65 15.92 1.96 -2.77
C LEU A 65 17.45 1.95 -2.70
N LYS A 66 18.08 0.85 -3.11
CA LYS A 66 19.54 0.72 -3.11
C LYS A 66 20.21 1.63 -4.14
N GLU A 67 19.56 1.87 -5.28
CA GLU A 67 20.07 2.72 -6.36
C GLU A 67 19.80 4.21 -6.10
N LEU A 68 18.80 4.52 -5.30
CA LEU A 68 18.52 5.87 -4.80
C LEU A 68 19.56 6.38 -3.80
N SER A 69 20.45 5.51 -3.30
CA SER A 69 21.51 5.89 -2.37
C SER A 69 22.58 6.74 -3.08
N PRO A 70 22.90 7.96 -2.60
CA PRO A 70 23.89 8.84 -3.21
C PRO A 70 25.34 8.29 -3.14
N LEU A 71 25.57 7.24 -2.34
CA LEU A 71 26.86 6.57 -2.20
C LEU A 71 26.88 5.18 -2.88
N GLY A 72 25.88 4.87 -3.73
CA GLY A 72 25.70 3.56 -4.34
C GLY A 72 25.22 2.48 -3.35
N ALA A 73 25.38 1.21 -3.73
CA ALA A 73 25.03 0.02 -2.94
C ALA A 73 25.93 -0.14 -1.70
N SER A 74 25.75 0.75 -0.72
CA SER A 74 26.52 0.84 0.52
C SER A 74 25.73 0.30 1.72
N ALA A 75 26.37 0.22 2.90
CA ALA A 75 25.73 -0.14 4.16
C ALA A 75 24.44 0.68 4.45
N LEU A 76 24.38 1.93 3.98
CA LEU A 76 23.19 2.78 4.11
C LEU A 76 21.98 2.23 3.35
N GLY A 77 22.17 1.61 2.19
CA GLY A 77 21.07 0.97 1.45
C GLY A 77 20.47 -0.22 2.20
N VAL A 78 21.31 -1.00 2.90
CA VAL A 78 20.85 -2.11 3.74
C VAL A 78 20.06 -1.58 4.94
N THR A 79 20.58 -0.55 5.63
CA THR A 79 19.88 0.11 6.73
C THR A 79 18.56 0.74 6.26
N ALA A 80 18.52 1.34 5.07
CA ALA A 80 17.31 1.90 4.49
C ALA A 80 16.24 0.82 4.26
N VAL A 81 16.59 -0.34 3.71
CA VAL A 81 15.64 -1.46 3.55
C VAL A 81 15.12 -1.95 4.89
N ALA A 82 15.99 -2.06 5.91
CA ALA A 82 15.57 -2.45 7.25
C ALA A 82 14.62 -1.41 7.86
N LEU A 83 14.91 -0.12 7.69
CA LEU A 83 14.08 0.97 8.19
C LEU A 83 12.75 1.08 7.43
N PHE A 84 12.74 0.80 6.13
CA PHE A 84 11.52 0.65 5.33
C PHE A 84 10.64 -0.48 5.88
N ALA A 85 11.23 -1.63 6.22
CA ALA A 85 10.50 -2.75 6.80
C ALA A 85 9.90 -2.43 8.18
N VAL A 86 10.67 -1.78 9.06
CA VAL A 86 10.19 -1.30 10.36
C VAL A 86 9.08 -0.26 10.19
N GLY A 87 9.30 0.71 9.31
CA GLY A 87 8.31 1.71 8.93
C GLY A 87 7.02 1.04 8.44
N ASN A 88 7.11 0.04 7.58
CA ASN A 88 5.96 -0.72 7.08
C ASN A 88 5.14 -1.37 8.18
N ALA A 89 5.81 -2.03 9.13
CA ALA A 89 5.15 -2.63 10.27
C ALA A 89 4.44 -1.57 11.14
N ALA A 90 5.11 -0.47 11.46
CA ALA A 90 4.52 0.63 12.23
C ALA A 90 3.34 1.29 11.48
N GLY A 91 3.49 1.47 10.17
CA GLY A 91 2.49 2.04 9.28
C GLY A 91 1.21 1.24 9.24
N ARG A 92 1.28 -0.10 9.21
CA ARG A 92 0.08 -0.96 9.26
C ARG A 92 -0.77 -0.67 10.48
N ILE A 93 -0.13 -0.51 11.64
CA ILE A 93 -0.81 -0.22 12.91
C ILE A 93 -1.37 1.20 12.91
N ALA A 94 -0.53 2.19 12.62
CA ALA A 94 -0.93 3.60 12.69
C ALA A 94 -2.04 3.95 11.67
N TRP A 95 -1.91 3.49 10.42
CA TRP A 95 -2.93 3.70 9.40
C TRP A 95 -4.22 2.92 9.69
N GLY A 96 -4.13 1.74 10.31
CA GLY A 96 -5.30 1.02 10.81
C GLY A 96 -6.06 1.83 11.86
N ILE A 97 -5.36 2.31 12.89
CA ILE A 97 -5.94 3.17 13.94
C ILE A 97 -6.56 4.45 13.34
N LEU A 98 -5.87 5.10 12.40
CA LEU A 98 -6.40 6.28 11.71
C LEU A 98 -7.67 5.94 10.90
N PHE A 99 -7.68 4.79 10.23
CA PHE A 99 -8.84 4.34 9.48
C PHE A 99 -10.04 4.10 10.38
N ASP A 100 -9.84 3.42 11.51
CA ASP A 100 -10.90 3.15 12.47
C ASP A 100 -11.51 4.44 13.02
N ARG A 101 -10.68 5.49 13.16
CA ARG A 101 -11.11 6.80 13.66
C ARG A 101 -11.78 7.69 12.60
N PHE A 102 -11.27 7.70 11.36
CA PHE A 102 -11.65 8.69 10.35
C PHE A 102 -12.37 8.13 9.11
N GLY A 103 -12.33 6.81 8.91
CA GLY A 103 -12.92 6.09 7.79
C GLY A 103 -12.12 6.18 6.49
N GLY A 104 -12.56 5.44 5.47
CA GLY A 104 -11.90 5.35 4.17
C GLY A 104 -11.76 6.68 3.43
N PRO A 105 -12.80 7.52 3.30
CA PRO A 105 -12.72 8.72 2.47
C PRO A 105 -11.77 9.80 2.99
N ARG A 106 -11.34 9.71 4.24
CA ARG A 106 -10.32 10.62 4.80
C ARG A 106 -8.95 9.95 4.84
N THR A 107 -8.91 8.68 5.22
CA THR A 107 -7.64 8.00 5.51
C THR A 107 -6.92 7.55 4.24
N VAL A 108 -7.64 7.05 3.23
CA VAL A 108 -7.03 6.63 1.95
C VAL A 108 -6.41 7.82 1.22
N PRO A 109 -7.11 8.96 1.02
CA PRO A 109 -6.49 10.14 0.40
C PRO A 109 -5.32 10.71 1.21
N ALA A 110 -5.41 10.73 2.55
CA ALA A 110 -4.34 11.21 3.40
C ALA A 110 -3.07 10.36 3.25
N ASN A 111 -3.20 9.04 3.16
CA ASN A 111 -2.09 8.14 2.91
C ASN A 111 -1.47 8.38 1.53
N LEU A 112 -2.28 8.49 0.47
CA LEU A 112 -1.79 8.75 -0.89
C LEU A 112 -1.13 10.12 -1.00
N ALA A 113 -1.68 11.16 -0.36
CA ALA A 113 -1.09 12.49 -0.32
C ALA A 113 0.24 12.50 0.44
N ALA A 114 0.35 11.79 1.56
CA ALA A 114 1.60 11.64 2.28
C ALA A 114 2.69 10.95 1.43
N GLN A 115 2.31 9.92 0.66
CA GLN A 115 3.21 9.32 -0.33
C GLN A 115 3.64 10.32 -1.40
N ALA A 116 2.70 11.08 -1.96
CA ALA A 116 3.00 12.05 -3.01
C ALA A 116 3.99 13.13 -2.52
N VAL A 117 3.75 13.69 -1.34
CA VAL A 117 4.65 14.66 -0.70
C VAL A 117 6.03 14.07 -0.51
N LEU A 118 6.13 12.82 -0.07
CA LEU A 118 7.41 12.14 0.08
C LEU A 118 8.13 11.95 -1.26
N LEU A 119 7.42 11.53 -2.32
CA LEU A 119 8.01 11.36 -3.65
C LEU A 119 8.51 12.69 -4.23
N VAL A 120 7.74 13.76 -4.03
CA VAL A 120 8.18 15.11 -4.40
C VAL A 120 9.42 15.47 -3.59
N ALA A 121 9.43 15.25 -2.27
CA ALA A 121 10.54 15.58 -1.38
C ALA A 121 11.82 14.76 -1.63
N ALA A 122 11.71 13.62 -2.31
CA ALA A 122 12.77 12.63 -2.46
C ALA A 122 14.11 13.15 -3.02
N PRO A 123 14.13 14.00 -4.08
CA PRO A 123 15.39 14.51 -4.64
C PRO A 123 16.18 15.40 -3.69
N TRP A 124 15.54 15.97 -2.67
CA TRP A 124 16.20 16.79 -1.64
C TRP A 124 16.59 15.94 -0.43
N LEU A 125 15.69 15.07 0.04
CA LEU A 125 15.97 14.18 1.18
C LEU A 125 17.11 13.20 0.87
N GLY A 126 17.18 12.70 -0.37
CA GLY A 126 18.21 11.77 -0.83
C GLY A 126 19.63 12.35 -0.89
N ARG A 127 19.83 13.67 -0.69
CA ARG A 127 21.16 14.30 -0.76
C ARG A 127 22.03 14.02 0.46
N THR A 128 21.43 13.60 1.56
CA THR A 128 22.15 13.29 2.81
C THR A 128 21.83 11.87 3.26
N GLY A 129 22.78 11.20 3.92
CA GLY A 129 22.55 9.85 4.44
C GLY A 129 21.37 9.80 5.43
N ALA A 130 21.27 10.78 6.34
CA ALA A 130 20.16 10.87 7.29
C ALA A 130 18.81 11.12 6.61
N GLY A 131 18.76 12.04 5.64
CA GLY A 131 17.54 12.32 4.87
C GLY A 131 17.08 11.12 4.04
N PHE A 132 18.02 10.38 3.44
CA PHE A 132 17.73 9.15 2.71
C PHE A 132 17.16 8.04 3.62
N LEU A 133 17.73 7.86 4.82
CA LEU A 133 17.17 6.93 5.82
C LEU A 133 15.76 7.36 6.27
N GLY A 134 15.57 8.65 6.56
CA GLY A 134 14.25 9.19 6.90
C GLY A 134 13.21 8.95 5.79
N LEU A 135 13.61 9.14 4.53
CA LEU A 135 12.79 8.82 3.37
C LEU A 135 12.42 7.35 3.32
N ALA A 136 13.37 6.44 3.51
CA ALA A 136 13.11 5.01 3.48
C ALA A 136 12.13 4.57 4.58
N GLY A 137 12.33 5.07 5.80
CA GLY A 137 11.42 4.80 6.92
C GLY A 137 10.00 5.32 6.67
N PHE A 138 9.87 6.57 6.20
CA PHE A 138 8.57 7.17 5.95
C PHE A 138 7.88 6.57 4.71
N ALA A 139 8.63 6.17 3.69
CA ALA A 139 8.11 5.43 2.54
C ALA A 139 7.55 4.08 2.99
N GLY A 140 8.30 3.36 3.83
CA GLY A 140 7.86 2.12 4.47
C GLY A 140 6.56 2.34 5.25
N PHE A 141 6.52 3.37 6.10
CA PHE A 141 5.35 3.75 6.89
C PHE A 141 4.11 4.01 6.03
N CYS A 142 4.24 4.78 4.97
CA CYS A 142 3.10 5.03 4.07
C CYS A 142 2.68 3.75 3.32
N TYR A 143 3.65 2.96 2.85
CA TYR A 143 3.39 1.69 2.18
C TYR A 143 2.69 0.67 3.09
N GLY A 144 2.93 0.72 4.41
CA GLY A 144 2.27 -0.12 5.41
C GLY A 144 0.74 0.05 5.41
N GLY A 145 0.25 1.24 5.06
CA GLY A 145 -1.19 1.50 4.98
C GLY A 145 -1.88 0.82 3.80
N VAL A 146 -1.19 0.49 2.71
CA VAL A 146 -1.83 0.08 1.45
C VAL A 146 -2.57 -1.26 1.54
N LEU A 147 -2.16 -2.19 2.39
CA LEU A 147 -2.92 -3.44 2.56
C LEU A 147 -4.06 -3.28 3.57
N VAL A 148 -3.80 -2.54 4.65
CA VAL A 148 -4.76 -2.36 5.76
C VAL A 148 -5.93 -1.48 5.33
N LEU A 149 -5.65 -0.30 4.78
CA LEU A 149 -6.67 0.68 4.42
C LEU A 149 -7.67 0.15 3.40
N TYR A 150 -7.22 -0.70 2.48
CA TYR A 150 -8.03 -1.18 1.37
C TYR A 150 -8.88 -2.38 1.79
N ALA A 151 -8.34 -3.31 2.59
CA ALA A 151 -9.15 -4.36 3.20
C ALA A 151 -10.25 -3.74 4.10
N SER A 152 -9.90 -2.74 4.92
CA SER A 152 -10.86 -2.05 5.78
C SER A 152 -11.87 -1.21 4.96
N SER A 153 -11.46 -0.62 3.84
CA SER A 153 -12.38 0.07 2.92
C SER A 153 -13.38 -0.89 2.29
N VAL A 154 -12.93 -2.10 1.92
CA VAL A 154 -13.84 -3.12 1.39
C VAL A 154 -14.88 -3.51 2.43
N ALA A 155 -14.46 -3.77 3.67
CA ALA A 155 -15.37 -4.09 4.77
C ALA A 155 -16.37 -2.95 5.02
N GLN A 156 -15.92 -1.69 4.99
CA GLN A 156 -16.77 -0.51 5.21
C GLN A 156 -17.81 -0.26 4.10
N ILE A 157 -17.51 -0.62 2.85
CA ILE A 157 -18.37 -0.30 1.70
C ILE A 157 -19.28 -1.48 1.29
N TRP A 158 -18.79 -2.71 1.38
CA TRP A 158 -19.52 -3.90 0.90
C TRP A 158 -19.85 -4.91 2.00
N GLY A 159 -19.43 -4.66 3.25
CA GLY A 159 -19.63 -5.57 4.39
C GLY A 159 -18.45 -6.52 4.60
N ALA A 160 -18.27 -6.98 5.84
CA ALA A 160 -17.15 -7.84 6.24
C ALA A 160 -17.20 -9.21 5.53
N GLU A 161 -18.40 -9.69 5.22
CA GLU A 161 -18.65 -11.00 4.60
C GLU A 161 -18.14 -11.06 3.15
N LYS A 162 -18.08 -9.91 2.47
CA LYS A 162 -17.64 -9.79 1.07
C LYS A 162 -16.18 -9.39 0.92
N VAL A 163 -15.44 -9.27 2.03
CA VAL A 163 -14.02 -8.85 2.00
C VAL A 163 -13.20 -9.83 1.18
N GLY A 164 -13.29 -11.13 1.42
CA GLY A 164 -12.54 -12.15 0.68
C GLY A 164 -12.60 -11.98 -0.85
N PRO A 165 -13.78 -12.10 -1.47
CA PRO A 165 -13.89 -12.01 -2.93
C PRO A 165 -13.58 -10.63 -3.50
N ILE A 166 -14.05 -9.54 -2.88
CA ILE A 166 -13.85 -8.18 -3.43
C ILE A 166 -12.40 -7.73 -3.25
N TYR A 167 -11.81 -7.96 -2.06
CA TYR A 167 -10.42 -7.64 -1.82
C TYR A 167 -9.48 -8.49 -2.69
N GLY A 168 -9.82 -9.75 -2.97
CA GLY A 168 -9.08 -10.57 -3.93
C GLY A 168 -8.94 -9.90 -5.31
N TRP A 169 -10.04 -9.37 -5.85
CA TRP A 169 -10.01 -8.61 -7.10
C TRP A 169 -9.22 -7.31 -6.97
N LEU A 170 -9.35 -6.61 -5.85
CA LEU A 170 -8.59 -5.39 -5.59
C LEU A 170 -7.08 -5.66 -5.52
N PHE A 171 -6.70 -6.77 -4.88
CA PHE A 171 -5.33 -7.22 -4.75
C PHE A 171 -4.69 -7.55 -6.10
N SER A 172 -5.48 -7.84 -7.15
CA SER A 172 -4.95 -7.98 -8.51
C SER A 172 -4.27 -6.70 -9.03
N ALA A 173 -4.50 -5.53 -8.42
CA ALA A 173 -3.77 -4.29 -8.71
C ALA A 173 -2.25 -4.42 -8.52
N ASN A 174 -1.77 -5.41 -7.77
CA ASN A 174 -0.35 -5.75 -7.67
C ASN A 174 0.26 -6.11 -9.03
N ILE A 175 -0.49 -6.75 -9.93
CA ILE A 175 -0.01 -7.19 -11.24
C ILE A 175 0.43 -5.99 -12.10
N PRO A 176 -0.43 -5.00 -12.41
CA PRO A 176 0.01 -3.83 -13.15
C PRO A 176 0.96 -2.96 -12.34
N ALA A 177 0.82 -2.86 -11.01
CA ALA A 177 1.72 -2.05 -10.19
C ALA A 177 3.16 -2.56 -10.20
N ALA A 178 3.37 -3.88 -10.34
CA ALA A 178 4.70 -4.49 -10.43
C ALA A 178 5.51 -4.04 -11.65
N LEU A 179 4.86 -3.42 -12.65
CA LEU A 179 5.53 -2.84 -13.81
C LEU A 179 6.11 -1.44 -13.52
N ALA A 180 5.67 -0.76 -12.45
CA ALA A 180 6.12 0.60 -12.14
C ALA A 180 7.63 0.70 -11.87
N PRO A 181 8.29 -0.21 -11.12
CA PRO A 181 9.74 -0.20 -10.99
C PRO A 181 10.49 -0.31 -12.32
N LEU A 182 9.99 -1.15 -13.24
CA LEU A 182 10.60 -1.33 -14.57
C LEU A 182 10.49 -0.04 -15.39
N GLY A 183 9.32 0.63 -15.35
CA GLY A 183 9.14 1.93 -15.98
C GLY A 183 10.03 3.01 -15.38
N ALA A 184 10.23 3.00 -14.06
CA ALA A 184 11.12 3.93 -13.38
C ALA A 184 12.59 3.71 -13.76
N GLY A 185 13.06 2.46 -13.82
CA GLY A 185 14.41 2.12 -14.27
C GLY A 185 14.65 2.55 -15.73
N PHE A 186 13.68 2.28 -16.62
CA PHE A 186 13.76 2.73 -18.01
C PHE A 186 13.83 4.25 -18.19
N LEU A 187 13.16 5.01 -17.31
CA LEU A 187 13.29 6.47 -17.27
C LEU A 187 14.66 6.89 -16.71
N PHE A 188 15.15 6.20 -15.70
CA PHE A 188 16.48 6.43 -15.13
C PHE A 188 17.57 6.22 -16.17
N ASP A 189 17.53 5.13 -16.93
CA ASP A 189 18.52 4.82 -17.97
C ASP A 189 18.64 5.91 -19.05
N ARG A 190 17.56 6.66 -19.32
CA ARG A 190 17.60 7.76 -20.30
C ARG A 190 17.90 9.12 -19.73
N THR A 191 17.48 9.38 -18.50
CA THR A 191 17.54 10.72 -17.89
C THR A 191 18.65 10.85 -16.85
N GLY A 192 19.23 9.74 -16.41
CA GLY A 192 20.18 9.66 -15.30
C GLY A 192 19.57 9.99 -13.94
N SER A 193 18.24 10.05 -13.82
CA SER A 193 17.56 10.48 -12.60
C SER A 193 16.22 9.78 -12.39
N PHE A 194 15.90 9.46 -11.13
CA PHE A 194 14.57 8.99 -10.76
C PHE A 194 13.55 10.15 -10.65
N GLY A 195 13.98 11.40 -10.69
CA GLY A 195 13.12 12.59 -10.54
C GLY A 195 11.88 12.58 -11.44
N PRO A 196 12.00 12.33 -12.76
CA PRO A 196 10.85 12.25 -13.67
C PRO A 196 9.86 11.14 -13.30
N ALA A 197 10.36 9.95 -12.94
CA ALA A 197 9.51 8.82 -12.56
C ALA A 197 8.78 9.08 -11.24
N LEU A 198 9.49 9.60 -10.24
CA LEU A 198 8.92 9.96 -8.94
C LEU A 198 7.90 11.09 -9.07
N GLY A 199 8.17 12.09 -9.93
CA GLY A 199 7.24 13.17 -10.23
C GLY A 199 5.96 12.67 -10.90
N ALA A 200 6.06 11.79 -11.90
CA ALA A 200 4.91 11.17 -12.55
C ALA A 200 4.05 10.36 -11.56
N LEU A 201 4.69 9.58 -10.69
CA LEU A 201 4.01 8.85 -9.62
C LEU A 201 3.37 9.78 -8.58
N ALA A 202 4.01 10.90 -8.24
CA ALA A 202 3.43 11.89 -7.33
C ALA A 202 2.14 12.50 -7.92
N VAL A 203 2.14 12.83 -9.21
CA VAL A 203 0.94 13.32 -9.90
C VAL A 203 -0.16 12.26 -9.90
N LEU A 204 0.18 11.00 -10.20
CA LEU A 204 -0.76 9.89 -10.15
C LEU A 204 -1.36 9.71 -8.74
N LEU A 205 -0.54 9.75 -7.70
CA LEU A 205 -0.98 9.65 -6.31
C LEU A 205 -1.93 10.79 -5.91
N LEU A 206 -1.64 12.03 -6.32
CA LEU A 206 -2.51 13.18 -6.03
C LEU A 206 -3.85 13.08 -6.77
N ALA A 207 -3.84 12.65 -8.04
CA ALA A 207 -5.05 12.40 -8.81
C ALA A 207 -5.90 11.28 -8.17
N ALA A 208 -5.24 10.20 -7.75
CA ALA A 208 -5.89 9.09 -7.04
C ALA A 208 -6.41 9.50 -5.66
N ALA A 209 -5.69 10.34 -4.92
CA ALA A 209 -6.12 10.88 -3.62
C ALA A 209 -7.39 11.73 -3.77
N TRP A 210 -7.40 12.63 -4.75
CA TRP A 210 -8.56 13.45 -5.07
C TRP A 210 -9.77 12.60 -5.48
N ALA A 211 -9.55 11.55 -6.27
CA ALA A 211 -10.60 10.63 -6.67
C ALA A 211 -11.12 9.81 -5.47
N ALA A 212 -10.23 9.31 -4.61
CA ALA A 212 -10.57 8.53 -3.42
C ALA A 212 -11.27 9.36 -2.33
N ALA A 213 -11.08 10.67 -2.29
CA ALA A 213 -11.80 11.57 -1.38
C ALA A 213 -13.32 11.59 -1.64
N ARG A 214 -13.76 11.09 -2.80
CA ARG A 214 -15.16 10.96 -3.21
C ARG A 214 -15.79 9.62 -2.80
N LEU A 215 -15.03 8.74 -2.15
CA LEU A 215 -15.57 7.49 -1.63
C LEU A 215 -16.67 7.77 -0.59
N PRO A 216 -17.70 6.93 -0.48
CA PRO A 216 -18.73 7.09 0.53
C PRO A 216 -18.17 6.81 1.93
N ALA A 217 -18.56 7.64 2.92
CA ALA A 217 -18.08 7.54 4.30
C ALA A 217 -18.62 6.33 5.08
N ARG A 218 -19.75 5.77 4.64
CA ARG A 218 -20.37 4.54 5.14
C ARG A 218 -21.29 4.00 4.04
N ALA A 219 -21.34 2.69 3.86
CA ALA A 219 -22.55 2.10 3.29
C ALA A 219 -23.71 2.44 4.24
N ALA A 220 -24.78 3.04 3.74
CA ALA A 220 -26.04 3.04 4.48
C ALA A 220 -26.34 1.58 4.82
N ALA A 221 -26.61 1.29 6.10
CA ALA A 221 -27.16 0.00 6.48
C ALA A 221 -28.33 -0.26 5.53
N CYS A 222 -28.28 -1.35 4.77
CA CYS A 222 -29.43 -1.77 4.01
C CYS A 222 -30.55 -2.02 5.05
N PRO A 223 -31.73 -1.40 4.89
CA PRO A 223 -32.87 -1.68 5.77
C PRO A 223 -33.25 -3.16 5.76
#